data_AF-A0A355S2V2-F1
#
_entry.id   AF-A0A355S2V2-F1
#
_cell.length_a   1.000
_cell.length_b   1.000
_cell.length_c   1.000
_cell.angle_alpha   90.00
_cell.angle_beta   90.00
_cell.angle_gamma   90.00
#
_symmetry.space_group_name_H-M   'P 1'
#
loop_
_entity.id
_entity.type
_entity.pdbx_description
1 polymer ?
#
loop_
_entity_poly.entity_id
_entity_poly.type
_entity_poly.pdbx_seq_one_letter_code
_entity_poly.pdbx_strand_id
1 'polypeptide(L)' 'LNNFFTTREVLQKYDPEVIRFFMLSGHYRTPLNFSPDLLEQAKSGLERFYNSIHNL' A
#
# COMPACT_ATOMS: atom_id res chain seq x y z
N LEU A 1 16.55 -16.15 -8.16
CA LEU A 1 15.14 -15.67 -8.11
C LEU A 1 14.74 -15.63 -6.65
N ASN A 2 14.64 -14.45 -6.04
CA ASN A 2 14.29 -14.30 -4.62
C ASN A 2 13.57 -12.95 -4.38
N ASN A 3 12.68 -12.58 -5.30
CA ASN A 3 11.94 -11.32 -5.27
C ASN A 3 10.43 -11.58 -5.29
N PHE A 4 9.97 -12.36 -4.32
CA PHE A 4 8.56 -12.68 -4.12
C PHE A 4 8.23 -12.53 -2.65
N PHE A 5 7.02 -12.05 -2.36
CA PHE A 5 6.49 -11.93 -1.01
C PHE A 5 5.11 -12.58 -0.99
N THR A 6 4.86 -13.41 0.01
CA THR A 6 3.51 -13.88 0.28
C THR A 6 2.67 -12.77 0.90
N THR A 7 1.36 -12.83 0.70
CA THR A 7 0.42 -11.93 1.37
C THR A 7 0.61 -11.97 2.89
N ARG A 8 0.84 -13.16 3.47
CA ARG A 8 1.04 -13.31 4.92
C ARG A 8 2.28 -12.57 5.43
N GLU A 9 3.38 -12.59 4.69
CA GLU A 9 4.61 -11.87 5.05
C GLU A 9 4.43 -10.35 4.93
N VAL A 10 3.73 -9.89 3.89
CA VAL A 10 3.45 -8.47 3.70
C VAL A 10 2.55 -7.93 4.81
N LEU A 11 1.51 -8.67 5.18
CA LEU A 11 0.57 -8.28 6.23
C LEU A 11 1.18 -8.28 7.64
N GLN A 12 2.37 -8.85 7.82
CA GLN A 12 3.13 -8.69 9.07
C GLN A 12 3.81 -7.32 9.18
N LYS A 13 4.03 -6.62 8.06
CA LYS A 13 4.79 -5.37 7.99
C LYS A 13 3.91 -4.15 7.74
N TYR A 14 2.82 -4.32 7.00
CA TYR A 14 1.93 -3.23 6.59
C TYR A 14 0.48 -3.58 6.93
N ASP A 15 -0.29 -2.55 7.28
CA ASP A 15 -1.72 -2.68 7.48
C ASP A 15 -2.42 -3.13 6.18
N PRO A 16 -3.40 -4.06 6.24
CA PRO A 16 -4.16 -4.50 5.06
C PRO A 16 -4.73 -3.35 4.22
N GLU A 17 -5.12 -2.25 4.85
CA GLU A 17 -5.67 -1.10 4.16
C GLU A 17 -4.63 -0.35 3.33
N VAL A 18 -3.40 -0.22 3.83
CA VAL A 18 -2.27 0.33 3.06
C VAL A 18 -2.02 -0.50 1.82
N ILE A 19 -2.03 -1.83 1.95
CA ILE A 19 -1.84 -2.75 0.82
C ILE A 19 -2.97 -2.60 -0.19
N ARG A 20 -4.22 -2.53 0.28
CA ARG A 20 -5.39 -2.35 -0.59
C ARG A 20 -5.35 -1.01 -1.32
N PHE A 21 -5.03 0.07 -0.61
CA PHE A 21 -4.89 1.40 -1.20
C PHE A 21 -3.79 1.44 -2.26
N PHE A 22 -2.63 0.82 -1.97
CA PHE A 22 -1.55 0.68 -2.94
C PHE A 22 -1.99 -0.09 -4.20
N MET A 23 -2.65 -1.24 -4.05
CA MET A 23 -3.14 -2.03 -5.20
C MET A 23 -4.13 -1.27 -6.07
N LEU A 24 -4.94 -0.40 -5.46
CA LEU A 24 -5.92 0.44 -6.16
C LEU A 24 -5.32 1.72 -6.77
N SER A 25 -4.09 2.09 -6.40
CA SER A 25 -3.42 3.28 -6.93
C SER A 25 -3.05 3.15 -8.42
N GLY A 26 -2.91 1.93 -8.91
CA GLY A 26 -2.63 1.61 -10.30
C GLY A 26 -3.85 1.11 -11.07
N HIS A 27 -3.83 1.25 -12.39
CA HIS A 27 -4.84 0.63 -13.23
C HIS A 27 -4.68 -0.91 -13.19
N TYR A 28 -5.75 -1.64 -12.87
CA TYR A 28 -5.73 -3.11 -12.66
C TYR A 28 -5.16 -3.94 -13.83
N ARG A 29 -5.15 -3.40 -15.05
CA ARG A 29 -4.56 -4.02 -16.27
C ARG A 29 -3.08 -3.73 -16.50
N THR A 30 -2.46 -2.91 -15.66
CA THR A 30 -1.05 -2.52 -15.79
C THR A 30 -0.24 -3.23 -14.70
N PRO A 31 0.96 -3.74 -15.01
CA PRO A 31 1.82 -4.32 -14.00
C PRO A 31 2.15 -3.28 -12.92
N LEU A 32 1.84 -3.61 -11.68
CA LEU A 32 2.12 -2.78 -10.52
C LEU A 32 3.51 -3.12 -9.97
N ASN A 33 4.37 -2.12 -9.82
CA ASN A 33 5.68 -2.31 -9.24
C ASN A 33 5.57 -2.37 -7.71
N PHE A 34 5.69 -3.57 -7.13
CA PHE A 34 5.60 -3.76 -5.68
C PHE A 34 6.95 -3.48 -5.02
N SER A 35 7.08 -2.37 -4.30
CA SER A 35 8.29 -2.04 -3.53
C SER A 35 7.95 -1.43 -2.16
N PRO A 36 8.82 -1.61 -1.14
CA PRO A 36 8.65 -0.98 0.17
C PRO A 36 8.49 0.54 0.10
N ASP A 37 9.25 1.21 -0.77
CA ASP A 37 9.20 2.67 -0.92
C ASP A 37 7.83 3.15 -1.43
N LEU A 38 7.23 2.40 -2.35
CA LEU A 38 5.90 2.72 -2.88
C LEU A 38 4.80 2.41 -1.86
N LEU A 39 4.99 1.39 -1.02
CA LEU A 39 4.09 1.10 0.09
C LEU A 39 4.12 2.19 1.16
N GLU A 40 5.29 2.74 1.49
CA GLU A 40 5.38 3.84 2.46
C GLU A 40 4.75 5.13 1.92
N GLN A 41 4.88 5.38 0.61
CA GLN A 41 4.17 6.47 -0.06
C GLN A 41 2.64 6.27 -0.02
N ALA A 42 2.17 5.05 -0.26
CA ALA A 42 0.75 4.71 -0.16
C ALA A 42 0.23 4.92 1.26
N LYS A 43 0.98 4.46 2.28
CA LYS A 43 0.67 4.68 3.70
C LYS A 43 0.58 6.17 4.03
N SER A 44 1.58 6.95 3.64
CA SER A 44 1.58 8.41 3.86
C SER A 44 0.38 9.09 3.17
N GLY A 45 -0.04 8.59 2.01
CA GLY A 45 -1.25 9.05 1.31
C GLY A 45 -2.54 8.74 2.06
N LEU A 46 -2.63 7.52 2.59
CA LEU A 46 -3.77 7.08 3.38
C LEU A 46 -3.89 7.85 4.70
N GLU A 47 -2.78 8.06 5.40
CA GLU A 47 -2.73 8.88 6.63
C GLU A 47 -3.21 10.30 6.38
N ARG A 48 -2.88 10.91 5.23
CA ARG A 48 -3.42 12.24 4.87
C ARG A 48 -4.94 12.24 4.77
N PHE A 49 -5.56 11.20 4.20
CA PHE A 49 -7.02 11.12 4.15
C PHE A 49 -7.63 11.00 5.55
N TYR A 50 -7.06 10.15 6.41
CA TYR A 50 -7.52 10.03 7.79
C TYR A 50 -7.34 11.33 8.59
N ASN A 51 -6.23 12.03 8.41
CA ASN A 51 -6.00 13.33 9.03
C ASN A 51 -7.03 14.37 8.56
N SER A 52 -7.38 14.38 7.27
CA SER A 52 -8.44 15.25 6.75
C SER A 52 -9.81 14.94 7.34
N ILE A 53 -10.14 13.66 7.51
CA ILE A 53 -11.39 13.22 8.12
C ILE A 53 -11.44 13.55 9.62
N HIS A 54 -10.33 13.37 10.32
CA HIS A 54 -10.23 13.62 11.77
C HIS A 54 -10.31 15.12 12.12
N ASN A 55 -9.83 15.98 11.22
CA ASN A 55 -9.80 17.44 11.44
C ASN A 55 -11.04 18.17 10.90
N LEU A 56 -12.07 17.44 10.45
CA LEU A 56 -13.40 17.95 10.11
C LEU A 56 -14.28 18.07 11.35
#